data_AF-A0A561PQY2-F1
#
_entry.id   AF-A0A561PQY2-F1
#
_cell.length_a   1.000
_cell.length_b   1.000
_cell.length_c   1.000
_cell.angle_alpha   90.00
_cell.angle_beta   90.00
_cell.angle_gamma   90.00
#
_symmetry.space_group_name_H-M   'P 1'
#
loop_
_entity.id
_entity.type
_entity.pdbx_description
1 polymer ?
#
loop_
_entity_poly.entity_id
_entity_poly.type
_entity_poly.pdbx_seq_one_letter_code
_entity_poly.pdbx_strand_id
1 'polypeptide(L)'
;MMFSKVFPGTVLLFLLVFSTQAGAQSPKAAVTDITFDLVTWTRHLNNDIDKYFSREKAADLNQHLEDLKRELKIYMKLRKALSDSLFRNNITPGKKDEAHLEALKSSMNLVMEQMRNVTDYVSDPLKIEGDKLNDQIYDILYGQQVRYLSNLDAFLAGNDISKRDLAIDGSACYGRLEESLNQIAILQEKIARKR
;
A
#
# COMPACT_ATOMS: atom_id res chain seq x y z
N MET A 1 -1.25 -62.85 -42.67
CA MET A 1 -0.37 -61.66 -42.78
C MET A 1 -1.22 -60.49 -43.25
N MET A 2 -1.45 -59.48 -42.41
CA MET A 2 -1.69 -58.07 -42.80
C MET A 2 -2.09 -57.23 -41.57
N PHE A 3 -1.79 -55.94 -41.69
CA PHE A 3 -2.11 -54.81 -40.81
C PHE A 3 -1.26 -54.68 -39.55
N SER A 4 -0.61 -53.54 -39.27
CA SER A 4 -0.19 -52.37 -40.04
C SER A 4 0.59 -51.55 -39.01
N LYS A 5 1.78 -51.09 -39.38
CA LYS A 5 2.64 -50.24 -38.56
C LYS A 5 1.87 -48.99 -38.13
N VAL A 6 1.49 -48.92 -36.85
CA VAL A 6 0.94 -47.70 -36.26
C VAL A 6 2.09 -46.70 -36.18
N PHE A 7 1.99 -45.65 -37.00
CA PHE A 7 2.98 -44.58 -37.12
C PHE A 7 3.14 -43.87 -35.77
N PRO A 8 4.34 -43.80 -35.16
CA PRO A 8 4.54 -43.09 -33.90
C PRO A 8 4.36 -41.56 -34.02
N GLY A 9 4.23 -41.03 -35.24
CA GLY A 9 4.05 -39.59 -35.49
C GLY A 9 2.68 -39.03 -35.07
N THR A 10 1.64 -39.86 -34.98
CA THR A 10 0.27 -39.38 -34.68
C THR A 10 0.06 -39.08 -33.19
N VAL A 11 0.80 -39.74 -32.29
CA VAL A 11 0.73 -39.50 -30.83
C VAL A 11 1.40 -38.17 -30.48
N LEU A 12 2.50 -37.83 -31.16
CA LEU A 12 3.23 -36.58 -30.95
C LEU A 12 2.38 -35.36 -31.36
N LEU A 13 1.59 -35.48 -32.44
CA LEU A 13 0.71 -34.42 -32.90
C LEU A 13 -0.45 -34.16 -31.92
N PHE A 14 -1.00 -35.21 -31.30
CA PHE A 14 -2.07 -35.07 -30.30
C PHE A 14 -1.57 -34.42 -28.99
N LEU A 15 -0.32 -34.68 -28.58
CA LEU A 15 0.27 -34.02 -27.40
C LEU A 15 0.54 -32.53 -27.60
N LEU A 16 0.85 -32.10 -28.82
CA LEU A 16 1.08 -30.69 -29.16
C LEU A 16 -0.20 -29.83 -29.17
N VAL A 17 -1.37 -30.44 -29.39
CA VAL A 17 -2.66 -29.71 -29.39
C VAL A 17 -3.15 -29.43 -27.96
N PHE A 18 -2.73 -30.22 -26.97
CA PHE A 18 -3.07 -29.97 -25.56
C PHE A 18 -2.15 -28.98 -24.85
N SER A 19 -0.99 -28.63 -25.43
CA SER A 19 -0.08 -27.62 -24.85
C SER A 19 -0.51 -26.16 -25.03
N THR A 20 -1.61 -25.87 -25.72
CA THR A 20 -2.05 -24.48 -26.00
C THR A 20 -3.17 -23.97 -25.08
N GLN A 21 -3.60 -24.74 -24.07
CA GLN A 21 -4.57 -24.27 -23.07
C GLN A 21 -3.96 -24.00 -21.69
N ALA A 22 -2.73 -23.51 -21.65
CA ALA A 22 -2.32 -22.66 -20.54
C ALA A 22 -3.00 -21.29 -20.74
N GLY A 23 -4.31 -21.24 -20.50
CA GLY A 23 -4.99 -19.98 -20.28
C GLY A 23 -4.30 -19.32 -19.09
N ALA A 24 -3.47 -18.32 -19.36
CA ALA A 24 -2.91 -17.46 -18.34
C ALA A 24 -4.09 -16.80 -17.63
N GLN A 25 -4.61 -17.43 -16.57
CA GLN A 25 -5.30 -16.69 -15.53
C GLN A 25 -4.29 -15.68 -15.04
N SER A 26 -4.41 -14.44 -15.51
CA SER A 26 -3.59 -13.34 -15.03
C SER A 26 -3.67 -13.40 -13.51
N PRO A 27 -2.56 -13.67 -12.79
CA PRO A 27 -2.61 -13.76 -11.34
C PRO A 27 -3.15 -12.42 -10.85
N LYS A 28 -4.27 -12.47 -10.13
CA LYS A 28 -4.90 -11.27 -9.55
C LYS A 28 -3.79 -10.50 -8.83
N ALA A 29 -3.65 -9.20 -9.15
CA ALA A 29 -2.59 -8.39 -8.57
C ALA A 29 -2.59 -8.53 -7.04
N ALA A 30 -1.42 -8.85 -6.47
CA ALA A 30 -1.28 -9.02 -5.04
C ALA A 30 -1.30 -7.64 -4.37
N VAL A 31 -2.49 -7.20 -3.98
CA VAL A 31 -2.75 -5.92 -3.33
C VAL A 31 -2.80 -6.09 -1.82
N THR A 32 -2.07 -5.25 -1.10
CA THR A 32 -2.08 -5.18 0.36
C THR A 32 -2.59 -3.81 0.78
N ASP A 33 -3.72 -3.75 1.48
CA ASP A 33 -4.34 -2.50 1.91
C ASP A 33 -3.60 -1.90 3.13
N ILE A 34 -2.53 -1.17 2.87
CA ILE A 34 -1.69 -0.56 3.92
C ILE A 34 -2.40 0.56 4.69
N THR A 35 -3.53 1.09 4.18
CA THR A 35 -4.24 2.17 4.87
C THR A 35 -4.92 1.68 6.13
N PHE A 36 -5.28 0.39 6.17
CA PHE A 36 -5.79 -0.25 7.37
C PHE A 36 -4.72 -0.38 8.46
N ASP A 37 -3.50 -0.76 8.07
CA ASP A 37 -2.40 -0.91 9.01
C ASP A 37 -1.93 0.45 9.55
N LEU A 38 -1.88 1.48 8.69
CA LEU A 38 -1.57 2.87 9.09
C LEU A 38 -2.57 3.43 10.11
N VAL A 39 -3.87 3.25 9.88
CA VAL A 39 -4.89 3.75 10.82
C VAL A 39 -4.86 2.98 12.14
N THR A 40 -4.54 1.69 12.09
CA THR A 40 -4.41 0.86 13.28
C THR A 40 -3.22 1.30 14.13
N TRP A 41 -2.05 1.46 13.51
CA TRP A 41 -0.85 1.93 14.20
C TRP A 41 -1.02 3.34 14.77
N THR A 42 -1.59 4.29 14.01
CA THR A 42 -1.83 5.66 14.52
C THR A 42 -2.86 5.69 15.66
N ARG A 43 -3.86 4.79 15.65
CA ARG A 43 -4.79 4.62 16.77
C ARG A 43 -4.09 4.09 18.02
N HIS A 44 -3.21 3.09 17.89
CA HIS A 44 -2.42 2.57 19.01
C HIS A 44 -1.46 3.64 19.55
N LEU A 45 -0.77 4.37 18.67
CA LEU A 45 0.04 5.53 19.05
C LEU A 45 -0.77 6.52 19.91
N ASN A 46 -1.95 6.92 19.46
CA ASN A 46 -2.80 7.85 20.20
C ASN A 46 -3.27 7.31 21.56
N ASN A 47 -3.57 6.01 21.65
CA ASN A 47 -4.11 5.39 22.85
C ASN A 47 -3.05 5.09 23.91
N ASP A 48 -1.84 4.69 23.48
CA ASP A 48 -0.82 4.14 24.38
C ASP A 48 0.35 5.09 24.67
N ILE A 49 0.41 6.27 24.03
CA ILE A 49 1.48 7.26 24.30
C ILE A 49 1.59 7.62 25.78
N ASP A 50 0.46 7.64 26.49
CA ASP A 50 0.38 8.16 27.85
C ASP A 50 1.19 7.33 28.86
N LYS A 51 1.45 6.06 28.55
CA LYS A 51 2.19 5.13 29.41
C LYS A 51 3.70 5.40 29.41
N TYR A 52 4.23 6.09 28.39
CA TYR A 52 5.68 6.21 28.17
C TYR A 52 6.13 7.62 27.78
N PHE A 53 5.21 8.59 27.83
CA PHE A 53 5.49 9.99 27.55
C PHE A 53 6.39 10.62 28.64
N SER A 54 7.55 11.14 28.23
CA SER A 54 8.37 12.04 29.05
C SER A 54 8.34 13.47 28.49
N ARG A 55 8.28 14.47 29.38
CA ARG A 55 8.27 15.89 28.99
C ARG A 55 9.49 16.30 28.17
N GLU A 56 10.64 15.68 28.45
CA GLU A 56 11.90 15.95 27.76
C GLU A 56 11.84 15.60 26.27
N LYS A 57 11.08 14.58 25.89
CA LYS A 57 10.94 14.13 24.49
C LYS A 57 9.73 14.73 23.77
N ALA A 58 8.92 15.52 24.47
CA ALA A 58 7.62 16.00 23.98
C ALA A 58 7.73 16.94 22.77
N ALA A 59 8.72 17.84 22.78
CA ALA A 59 8.91 18.81 21.70
C ALA A 59 9.32 18.12 20.39
N ASP A 60 10.31 17.23 20.47
CA ASP A 60 10.80 16.47 19.32
C ASP A 60 9.74 15.53 18.76
N LEU A 61 9.05 14.78 19.63
CA LEU A 61 7.94 13.92 19.22
C LEU A 61 6.84 14.73 18.52
N ASN A 62 6.49 15.91 19.04
CA ASN A 62 5.47 16.74 18.40
C ASN A 62 5.90 17.24 17.02
N GLN A 63 7.18 17.56 16.83
CA GLN A 63 7.73 17.94 15.53
C GLN A 63 7.66 16.78 14.54
N HIS A 64 8.11 15.58 14.92
CA HIS A 64 8.03 14.39 14.08
C HIS A 64 6.59 14.01 13.72
N LEU A 65 5.64 14.20 14.64
CA LEU A 65 4.22 14.02 14.36
C LEU A 65 3.67 15.07 13.37
N GLU A 66 4.13 16.33 13.43
CA GLU A 66 3.77 17.34 12.41
C GLU A 66 4.29 16.95 11.03
N ASP A 67 5.53 16.48 10.96
CA ASP A 67 6.16 16.05 9.72
C ASP A 67 5.45 14.81 9.15
N LEU A 68 5.16 13.80 9.97
CA LEU A 68 4.37 12.63 9.56
C LEU A 68 2.98 13.03 9.06
N LYS A 69 2.28 13.93 9.77
CA LYS A 69 0.96 14.44 9.39
C LYS A 69 1.01 15.15 8.04
N ARG A 70 2.06 15.95 7.79
CA ARG A 70 2.28 16.63 6.51
C ARG A 70 2.46 15.63 5.37
N GLU A 71 3.35 14.66 5.52
CA GLU A 71 3.63 13.68 4.46
C GLU A 71 2.43 12.76 4.19
N LEU A 72 1.72 12.31 5.23
CA LEU A 72 0.47 11.55 5.06
C LEU A 72 -0.60 12.36 4.30
N LYS A 73 -0.71 13.67 4.59
CA LYS A 73 -1.65 14.54 3.89
C LYS A 73 -1.28 14.74 2.42
N ILE A 74 0.01 14.83 2.11
CA ILE A 74 0.52 14.89 0.73
C ILE A 74 0.17 13.58 0.00
N TYR A 75 0.49 12.44 0.60
CA TYR A 75 0.18 11.12 0.05
C TYR A 75 -1.32 10.94 -0.21
N MET A 76 -2.16 11.28 0.76
CA MET A 76 -3.62 11.22 0.65
C MET A 76 -4.15 12.08 -0.51
N LYS A 77 -3.66 13.32 -0.65
CA LYS A 77 -4.05 14.23 -1.73
C LYS A 77 -3.62 13.71 -3.10
N LEU A 78 -2.40 13.18 -3.21
CA LEU A 78 -1.89 12.60 -4.45
C LEU A 78 -2.77 11.42 -4.89
N ARG A 79 -3.03 10.46 -3.99
CA ARG A 79 -3.94 9.33 -4.26
C ARG A 79 -5.31 9.79 -4.73
N LYS A 80 -5.91 10.76 -4.03
CA LYS A 80 -7.23 11.28 -4.37
C LYS A 80 -7.25 11.94 -5.74
N ALA A 81 -6.27 12.79 -6.04
CA ALA A 81 -6.19 13.46 -7.33
C ALA A 81 -6.05 12.46 -8.49
N LEU A 82 -5.24 11.42 -8.31
CA LEU A 82 -5.07 10.35 -9.30
C LEU A 82 -6.36 9.55 -9.47
N SER A 83 -6.94 9.06 -8.37
CA SER A 83 -8.22 8.34 -8.39
C SER A 83 -9.31 9.15 -9.11
N ASP A 84 -9.51 10.41 -8.72
CA ASP A 84 -10.51 11.29 -9.32
C ASP A 84 -10.24 11.52 -10.83
N SER A 85 -8.97 11.64 -11.23
CA SER A 85 -8.58 11.75 -12.64
C SER A 85 -8.92 10.50 -13.45
N LEU A 86 -8.63 9.31 -12.91
CA LEU A 86 -8.95 8.03 -13.54
C LEU A 86 -10.45 7.88 -13.78
N PHE A 87 -11.27 8.24 -12.78
CA PHE A 87 -12.73 8.18 -12.90
C PHE A 87 -13.29 9.17 -13.92
N ARG A 88 -12.78 10.41 -13.95
CA ARG A 88 -13.24 11.43 -14.91
C ARG A 88 -12.89 11.08 -16.36
N ASN A 89 -11.70 10.52 -16.58
CA ASN A 89 -11.18 10.25 -17.92
C ASN A 89 -11.52 8.85 -18.45
N ASN A 90 -12.26 8.04 -17.67
CA ASN A 90 -12.75 6.72 -18.07
C ASN A 90 -11.62 5.79 -18.57
N ILE A 91 -10.44 5.90 -17.94
CA ILE A 91 -9.22 5.22 -18.41
C ILE A 91 -9.40 3.71 -18.40
N THR A 92 -9.03 3.06 -19.51
CA THR A 92 -9.11 1.60 -19.66
C THR A 92 -8.02 0.92 -18.83
N PRO A 93 -8.33 -0.15 -18.08
CA PRO A 93 -7.32 -0.96 -17.42
C PRO A 93 -6.25 -1.48 -18.40
N GLY A 94 -5.05 -1.77 -17.90
CA GLY A 94 -3.96 -2.33 -18.71
C GLY A 94 -2.97 -1.32 -19.27
N LYS A 95 -3.26 0.00 -19.25
CA LYS A 95 -2.29 1.02 -19.63
C LYS A 95 -1.43 1.42 -18.43
N LYS A 96 -0.15 1.08 -18.48
CA LYS A 96 0.84 1.45 -17.46
C LYS A 96 1.07 2.96 -17.45
N ASP A 97 1.09 3.54 -16.25
CA ASP A 97 1.39 4.93 -15.93
C ASP A 97 2.50 4.98 -14.88
N GLU A 98 3.74 4.80 -15.36
CA GLU A 98 4.93 4.71 -14.51
C GLU A 98 5.19 6.01 -13.72
N ALA A 99 4.91 7.17 -14.32
CA ALA A 99 5.18 8.45 -13.69
C ALA A 99 4.34 8.65 -12.42
N HIS A 100 3.03 8.39 -12.50
CA HIS A 100 2.15 8.50 -11.34
C HIS A 100 2.36 7.37 -10.33
N LEU A 101 2.72 6.17 -10.78
CA LEU A 101 3.11 5.08 -9.90
C LEU A 101 4.35 5.45 -9.07
N GLU A 102 5.40 5.95 -9.70
CA GLU A 102 6.63 6.35 -8.99
C GLU A 102 6.40 7.56 -8.08
N ALA A 103 5.50 8.49 -8.44
CA ALA A 103 5.09 9.57 -7.54
C ALA A 103 4.44 9.05 -6.25
N LEU A 104 3.56 8.03 -6.35
CA LEU A 104 2.94 7.40 -5.17
C LEU A 104 3.96 6.68 -4.30
N LYS A 105 4.87 5.91 -4.90
CA LYS A 105 5.95 5.22 -4.17
C LYS A 105 6.86 6.20 -3.44
N SER A 106 7.29 7.26 -4.14
CA SER A 106 8.12 8.31 -3.57
C SER A 106 7.44 9.00 -2.38
N SER A 107 6.16 9.32 -2.52
CA SER A 107 5.38 9.90 -1.41
C SER A 107 5.23 8.94 -0.23
N MET A 108 5.08 7.63 -0.46
CA MET A 108 5.04 6.63 0.61
C MET A 108 6.39 6.48 1.32
N ASN A 109 7.52 6.56 0.61
CA ASN A 109 8.84 6.54 1.27
C ASN A 109 9.01 7.68 2.27
N LEU A 110 8.52 8.88 1.92
CA LEU A 110 8.55 10.01 2.85
C LEU A 110 7.68 9.75 4.08
N VAL A 111 6.50 9.13 3.90
CA VAL A 111 5.67 8.70 5.03
C VAL A 111 6.44 7.71 5.91
N MET A 112 7.07 6.70 5.33
CA MET A 112 7.86 5.70 6.06
C MET A 112 9.02 6.32 6.85
N GLU A 113 9.73 7.28 6.25
CA GLU A 113 10.79 8.03 6.92
C GLU A 113 10.24 8.73 8.17
N GLN A 114 9.12 9.44 8.05
CA GLN A 114 8.52 10.12 9.20
C GLN A 114 7.93 9.14 10.23
N MET A 115 7.47 7.96 9.80
CA MET A 115 7.07 6.91 10.73
C MET A 115 8.24 6.46 11.58
N ARG A 116 9.43 6.23 10.99
CA ARG A 116 10.65 5.86 11.72
C ARG A 116 11.03 6.94 12.74
N ASN A 117 10.99 8.20 12.32
CA ASN A 117 11.27 9.34 13.19
C ASN A 117 10.32 9.40 14.38
N VAL A 118 9.04 9.04 14.23
CA VAL A 118 8.10 8.93 15.36
C VAL A 118 8.42 7.71 16.24
N THR A 119 8.73 6.55 15.64
CA THR A 119 8.97 5.32 16.41
C THR A 119 10.16 5.40 17.37
N ASP A 120 11.15 6.26 17.10
CA ASP A 120 12.30 6.45 18.01
C ASP A 120 11.96 7.19 19.31
N TYR A 121 10.77 7.76 19.42
CA TYR A 121 10.31 8.55 20.57
C TYR A 121 9.16 7.91 21.34
N VAL A 122 8.74 6.71 20.96
CA VAL A 122 7.66 5.96 21.61
C VAL A 122 8.21 4.73 22.32
N SER A 123 7.32 4.02 23.03
CA SER A 123 7.67 2.78 23.73
C SER A 123 8.06 1.65 22.79
N ASP A 124 8.88 0.71 23.28
CA ASP A 124 9.30 -0.47 22.51
C ASP A 124 8.15 -1.23 21.81
N PRO A 125 6.98 -1.47 22.41
CA PRO A 125 5.87 -2.13 21.72
C PRO A 125 5.38 -1.35 20.48
N LEU A 126 5.20 -0.03 20.62
CA LEU A 126 4.76 0.85 19.53
C LEU A 126 5.85 1.01 18.46
N LYS A 127 7.13 0.99 18.88
CA LYS A 127 8.27 0.98 17.97
C LYS A 127 8.29 -0.30 17.13
N ILE A 128 8.19 -1.47 17.76
CA ILE A 128 8.16 -2.78 17.06
C ILE A 128 6.99 -2.84 16.07
N GLU A 129 5.82 -2.35 16.45
CA GLU A 129 4.65 -2.30 15.56
C GLU A 129 4.92 -1.39 14.34
N GLY A 130 5.48 -0.20 14.57
CA GLY A 130 5.80 0.75 13.50
C GLY A 130 6.93 0.27 12.59
N ASP A 131 7.96 -0.36 13.14
CA ASP A 131 9.07 -0.97 12.40
C ASP A 131 8.57 -2.11 11.51
N LYS A 132 7.72 -2.99 12.05
CA LYS A 132 7.09 -4.07 11.28
C LYS A 132 6.25 -3.54 10.12
N LEU A 133 5.48 -2.47 10.35
CA LEU A 133 4.69 -1.84 9.29
C LEU A 133 5.60 -1.21 8.22
N ASN A 134 6.66 -0.51 8.63
CA ASN A 134 7.66 0.02 7.70
C ASN A 134 8.31 -1.08 6.86
N ASP A 135 8.69 -2.20 7.47
CA ASP A 135 9.29 -3.34 6.78
C ASP A 135 8.30 -3.97 5.79
N GLN A 136 7.03 -4.10 6.18
CA GLN A 136 5.97 -4.58 5.27
C GLN A 136 5.79 -3.65 4.07
N ILE A 137 5.74 -2.34 4.27
CA ILE A 137 5.63 -1.36 3.17
C ILE A 137 6.88 -1.43 2.29
N TYR A 138 8.07 -1.50 2.88
CA TYR A 138 9.33 -1.64 2.15
C TYR A 138 9.34 -2.88 1.25
N ASP A 139 8.94 -4.03 1.80
CA ASP A 139 8.90 -5.30 1.09
C ASP A 139 7.83 -5.31 -0.02
N ILE A 140 6.75 -4.54 0.11
CA ILE A 140 5.80 -4.33 -1.00
C ILE A 140 6.39 -3.45 -2.10
N LEU A 141 7.10 -2.37 -1.73
CA LEU A 141 7.67 -1.41 -2.67
C LEU A 141 8.90 -1.93 -3.43
N TYR A 142 9.73 -2.72 -2.75
CA TYR A 142 11.08 -3.09 -3.18
C TYR A 142 11.40 -4.58 -3.07
N GLY A 143 10.48 -5.38 -2.55
CA GLY A 143 10.66 -6.83 -2.44
C GLY A 143 10.74 -7.52 -3.79
N GLN A 144 11.17 -8.78 -3.78
CA GLN A 144 11.32 -9.60 -4.99
C GLN A 144 9.98 -9.98 -5.62
N GLN A 145 8.92 -10.07 -4.81
CA GLN A 145 7.57 -10.38 -5.28
C GLN A 145 6.84 -9.10 -5.66
N VAL A 146 6.28 -9.06 -6.87
CA VAL A 146 5.46 -7.93 -7.34
C VAL A 146 4.18 -7.85 -6.52
N ARG A 147 4.12 -6.85 -5.64
CA ARG A 147 2.95 -6.50 -4.83
C ARG A 147 2.67 -5.01 -4.96
N TYR A 148 1.47 -4.63 -4.54
CA TYR A 148 1.00 -3.25 -4.63
C TYR A 148 0.38 -2.82 -3.30
N LEU A 149 0.62 -1.57 -2.90
CA LEU A 149 0.06 -1.00 -1.67
C LEU A 149 -1.45 -0.74 -1.77
N SER A 150 -2.01 -0.85 -2.98
CA SER A 150 -3.41 -0.54 -3.23
C SER A 150 -3.86 -0.99 -4.62
N ASN A 151 -5.17 -0.97 -4.87
CA ASN A 151 -5.73 -1.22 -6.19
C ASN A 151 -5.38 -0.10 -7.18
N LEU A 152 -5.23 1.14 -6.71
CA LEU A 152 -4.76 2.26 -7.52
C LEU A 152 -3.35 2.01 -8.05
N ASP A 153 -2.44 1.57 -7.19
CA ASP A 153 -1.05 1.27 -7.53
C ASP A 153 -0.99 0.14 -8.57
N ALA A 154 -1.77 -0.93 -8.35
CA ALA A 154 -1.87 -2.05 -9.29
C ALA A 154 -2.42 -1.59 -10.65
N PHE A 155 -3.44 -0.74 -10.67
CA PHE A 155 -3.99 -0.18 -11.91
C PHE A 155 -2.94 0.66 -12.67
N LEU A 156 -2.23 1.54 -11.97
CA LEU A 156 -1.16 2.36 -12.58
C LEU A 156 0.00 1.51 -13.08
N ALA A 157 0.25 0.35 -12.46
CA ALA A 157 1.21 -0.63 -12.97
C ALA A 157 0.73 -1.41 -14.20
N GLY A 158 -0.49 -1.16 -14.68
CA GLY A 158 -1.07 -1.81 -15.85
C GLY A 158 -1.78 -3.13 -15.54
N ASN A 159 -2.13 -3.41 -14.28
CA ASN A 159 -2.95 -4.57 -13.95
C ASN A 159 -4.42 -4.30 -14.29
N ASP A 160 -5.14 -5.36 -14.63
CA ASP A 160 -6.58 -5.29 -14.85
C ASP A 160 -7.31 -5.21 -13.50
N ILE A 161 -7.65 -3.99 -13.10
CA ILE A 161 -8.36 -3.68 -11.86
C ILE A 161 -9.76 -3.16 -12.22
N SER A 162 -10.78 -3.73 -11.59
CA SER A 162 -12.15 -3.33 -11.87
C SER A 162 -12.44 -1.91 -11.37
N LYS A 163 -13.33 -1.19 -12.05
CA LYS A 163 -13.82 0.13 -11.59
C LYS A 163 -14.40 0.08 -10.18
N ARG A 164 -15.00 -1.07 -9.81
CA ARG A 164 -15.53 -1.29 -8.46
C ARG A 164 -14.40 -1.32 -7.43
N ASP A 165 -13.34 -2.07 -7.70
CA ASP A 165 -12.19 -2.19 -6.79
C ASP A 165 -11.47 -0.85 -6.64
N LEU A 166 -11.33 -0.07 -7.72
CA LEU A 166 -10.83 1.31 -7.67
C LEU A 166 -11.74 2.24 -6.85
N ALA A 167 -13.06 2.07 -6.93
CA ALA A 167 -14.00 2.94 -6.21
C ALA A 167 -14.01 2.63 -4.71
N ILE A 168 -13.90 1.35 -4.35
CA ILE A 168 -13.72 0.90 -2.97
C ILE A 168 -12.40 1.43 -2.43
N ASP A 169 -11.30 1.29 -3.19
CA ASP A 169 -9.99 1.83 -2.83
C ASP A 169 -10.05 3.34 -2.59
N GLY A 170 -10.54 4.11 -3.57
CA GLY A 170 -10.59 5.57 -3.50
C GLY A 170 -11.45 6.12 -2.36
N SER A 171 -12.47 5.38 -1.91
CA SER A 171 -13.33 5.80 -0.79
C SER A 171 -12.80 5.31 0.57
N ALA A 172 -12.54 4.00 0.70
CA ALA A 172 -12.12 3.39 1.96
C ALA A 172 -10.69 3.83 2.36
N CYS A 173 -9.75 3.83 1.42
CA CYS A 173 -8.38 4.24 1.69
C CYS A 173 -8.31 5.72 2.08
N TYR A 174 -9.09 6.57 1.41
CA TYR A 174 -9.18 7.98 1.75
C TYR A 174 -9.69 8.19 3.18
N GLY A 175 -10.81 7.53 3.55
CA GLY A 175 -11.37 7.64 4.89
C GLY A 175 -10.41 7.18 5.99
N ARG A 176 -9.65 6.11 5.76
CA ARG A 176 -8.64 5.62 6.74
C ARG A 176 -7.42 6.54 6.85
N LEU A 177 -6.98 7.15 5.75
CA LEU A 177 -5.91 8.14 5.80
C LEU A 177 -6.36 9.41 6.53
N GLU A 178 -7.59 9.85 6.31
CA GLU A 178 -8.20 10.96 7.06
C GLU A 178 -8.33 10.64 8.55
N GLU A 179 -8.76 9.42 8.89
CA GLU A 179 -8.77 8.95 10.27
C GLU A 179 -7.37 8.94 10.88
N SER A 180 -6.35 8.47 10.15
CA SER A 180 -4.95 8.47 10.61
C SER A 180 -4.46 9.88 10.94
N LEU A 181 -4.76 10.86 10.07
CA LEU A 181 -4.45 12.27 10.31
C LEU A 181 -5.15 12.81 11.57
N ASN A 182 -6.41 12.43 11.79
CA ASN A 182 -7.16 12.82 12.98
C ASN A 182 -6.58 12.20 14.25
N GLN A 183 -6.16 10.93 14.23
CA GLN A 183 -5.49 10.28 15.37
C GLN A 183 -4.20 11.02 15.75
N ILE A 184 -3.39 11.41 14.75
CA ILE A 184 -2.17 12.18 14.97
C ILE A 184 -2.50 13.55 15.56
N ALA A 185 -3.51 14.27 15.05
CA ALA A 185 -3.90 15.57 15.59
C ALA A 185 -4.33 15.49 17.06
N ILE A 186 -5.15 14.50 17.41
CA ILE A 186 -5.58 14.26 18.80
C ILE A 186 -4.37 13.95 19.70
N LEU A 187 -3.44 13.13 19.22
CA LEU A 187 -2.21 12.82 19.94
C LEU A 187 -1.37 14.08 20.22
N GLN A 188 -1.21 14.94 19.22
CA GLN A 188 -0.48 16.21 19.38
C GLN A 188 -1.15 17.14 20.41
N GLU A 189 -2.49 17.20 20.42
CA GLU A 189 -3.20 17.95 21.46
C GLU A 189 -2.96 17.38 22.87
N LYS A 190 -2.91 16.04 23.03
CA LYS A 190 -2.59 15.40 24.31
C LYS A 190 -1.18 15.76 24.77
N ILE A 191 -0.20 15.71 23.86
CA ILE A 191 1.18 16.09 24.14
C ILE A 191 1.26 17.57 24.57
N ALA A 192 0.57 18.46 23.85
CA ALA A 192 0.53 19.89 24.16
C ALA A 192 -0.04 20.19 25.56
N ARG A 193 -1.06 19.43 26.01
CA ARG A 193 -1.64 19.57 27.37
C ARG A 193 -0.71 19.10 28.49
N LYS A 194 0.26 18.24 28.18
CA LYS A 194 1.20 17.66 29.16
C LYS A 194 2.51 18.44 29.29
N ARG A 195 2.82 19.30 28.30
CA ARG A 195 3.92 20.26 28.32
C ARG A 195 3.69 21.29 29.42
#